data_AF-A0A1N7ELE7-F1
#
_entry.id   AF-A0A1N7ELE7-F1
#
_cell.length_a   1.000
_cell.length_b   1.000
_cell.length_c   1.000
_cell.angle_alpha   90.00
_cell.angle_beta   90.00
_cell.angle_gamma   90.00
#
_symmetry.space_group_name_H-M   'P 1'
#
loop_
_entity.id
_entity.type
_entity.pdbx_description
1 polymer ?
#
loop_
_entity_poly.entity_id
_entity_poly.type
_entity_poly.pdbx_seq_one_letter_code
_entity_poly.pdbx_strand_id
1 'polypeptide(L)' 'MADLIVKSAVKEQLEGQNVASDFYDALDDEVASILEDAARRAEENDRKTVQARDL' A
#
# COMPACT_ATOMS: atom_id res chain seq x y z
N MET A 1 11.67 6.89 3.33
CA MET A 1 10.49 6.27 2.70
C MET A 1 9.33 7.20 2.96
N ALA A 2 8.54 7.50 1.94
CA ALA A 2 7.34 8.31 2.10
C ALA A 2 6.26 7.42 2.71
N ASP A 3 5.53 7.91 3.72
CA ASP A 3 4.38 7.19 4.28
C ASP A 3 3.30 7.09 3.19
N LEU A 4 3.02 5.88 2.71
CA LEU A 4 1.98 5.56 1.73
C LEU A 4 0.58 5.52 2.37
N ILE A 5 0.52 5.30 3.68
CA ILE A 5 -0.73 5.21 4.43
C ILE A 5 -0.98 6.42 5.33
N VAL A 6 -2.27 6.76 5.49
CA VAL A 6 -2.71 7.77 6.46
C VAL A 6 -3.20 7.08 7.73
N LYS A 7 -2.41 7.18 8.82
CA LYS A 7 -2.68 6.48 10.09
C LYS A 7 -4.08 6.76 10.66
N SER A 8 -4.63 7.97 10.49
CA SER A 8 -5.98 8.30 10.95
C SER A 8 -7.07 7.54 10.18
N ALA A 9 -6.93 7.42 8.86
CA ALA A 9 -7.87 6.65 8.03
C ALA A 9 -7.83 5.16 8.39
N VAL A 10 -6.65 4.62 8.69
CA VAL A 10 -6.51 3.23 9.16
C VAL A 10 -7.23 3.01 10.50
N LYS A 11 -7.10 3.95 11.45
CA LYS A 11 -7.82 3.88 12.73
C LYS A 11 -9.33 3.95 12.56
N GLU A 12 -9.80 4.78 11.63
CA GLU A 12 -11.23 4.88 11.28
C GLU A 12 -11.76 3.59 10.66
N GLN A 13 -10.96 2.84 9.90
CA GLN A 13 -11.41 1.55 9.37
C GLN A 13 -11.39 0.41 10.41
N LEU A 14 -10.56 0.54 11.44
CA LEU A 14 -10.38 -0.47 12.50
C LEU A 14 -11.14 -0.11 13.78
N GLU A 15 -12.30 0.56 13.67
CA GLU A 15 -13.07 1.03 14.82
C GLU A 15 -13.23 -0.04 15.90
N GLY A 16 -13.08 0.38 17.17
CA GLY A 16 -13.18 -0.52 18.31
C GLY A 16 -11.92 -1.34 18.61
N GLN A 17 -10.84 -1.18 17.82
CA GLN A 17 -9.55 -1.84 18.06
C GLN A 17 -8.46 -0.84 18.40
N ASN A 18 -7.61 -1.19 19.37
CA ASN A 18 -6.35 -0.50 19.59
C ASN A 18 -5.36 -0.97 18.53
N VAL A 19 -4.77 -0.03 17.78
CA VAL A 19 -3.78 -0.32 16.75
C VAL A 19 -2.39 -0.11 17.33
N ALA A 20 -1.56 -1.14 17.30
CA ALA A 20 -0.17 -1.07 17.73
C ALA A 20 0.65 -0.16 16.80
N SER A 21 1.73 0.45 17.31
CA SER A 21 2.50 1.43 16.53
C SER A 21 3.25 0.81 15.35
N ASP A 22 3.72 -0.43 15.53
CA ASP A 22 4.44 -1.24 14.53
C ASP A 22 3.53 -1.74 13.40
N PHE A 23 2.23 -1.85 13.64
CA PHE A 23 1.26 -2.21 12.60
C PHE A 23 1.29 -1.23 11.42
N TYR A 24 1.47 0.06 11.68
CA TYR A 24 1.51 1.06 10.62
C TYR A 24 2.71 0.87 9.70
N ASP A 25 3.87 0.54 10.27
CA ASP A 25 5.09 0.36 9.50
C ASP A 25 4.95 -0.91 8.64
N ALA A 26 4.43 -2.00 9.22
CA ALA A 26 4.17 -3.24 8.48
C ALA A 26 3.13 -3.06 7.35
N LEU A 27 2.08 -2.27 7.58
CA LEU A 27 1.09 -1.98 6.56
C LEU A 27 1.66 -1.08 5.44
N ASP A 28 2.52 -0.12 5.78
CA ASP A 28 3.19 0.73 4.79
C ASP A 28 4.10 -0.10 3.87
N ASP A 29 4.88 -1.02 4.45
CA ASP A 29 5.75 -1.95 3.71
C ASP A 29 4.93 -2.85 2.77
N GLU A 30 3.80 -3.37 3.22
CA GLU A 30 2.91 -4.20 2.38
C GLU A 30 2.35 -3.39 1.20
N VAL A 31 1.87 -2.16 1.44
CA VAL A 31 1.38 -1.28 0.37
C VAL A 31 2.49 -0.93 -0.60
N ALA A 32 3.71 -0.69 -0.13
CA ALA A 32 4.87 -0.45 -0.97
C ALA A 32 5.13 -1.65 -1.90
N SER A 33 5.15 -2.87 -1.36
CA SER A 33 5.34 -4.09 -2.14
C SER A 33 4.25 -4.26 -3.22
N ILE A 34 3.00 -3.97 -2.91
CA ILE A 34 1.89 -4.03 -3.88
C ILE A 34 2.10 -3.02 -5.02
N LEU A 35 2.53 -1.79 -4.71
CA LEU A 35 2.80 -0.78 -5.73
C LEU A 35 4.00 -1.13 -6.61
N GLU A 36 5.07 -1.67 -6.03
CA GLU A 36 6.24 -2.16 -6.77
C GLU A 36 5.86 -3.28 -7.74
N ASP A 37 5.06 -4.24 -7.28
CA ASP A 37 4.55 -5.32 -8.10
C ASP A 37 3.67 -4.82 -9.24
N ALA A 38 2.78 -3.87 -8.98
CA ALA A 38 1.93 -3.29 -10.00
C ALA A 38 2.72 -2.48 -11.04
N ALA A 39 3.72 -1.72 -10.59
CA ALA A 39 4.63 -1.02 -11.49
C ALA A 39 5.41 -2.01 -12.37
N ARG A 40 5.95 -3.08 -11.77
CA ARG A 40 6.67 -4.14 -12.48
C ARG A 40 5.80 -4.81 -13.54
N ARG A 41 4.57 -5.22 -13.20
CA ARG A 41 3.63 -5.85 -14.16
C ARG A 41 3.30 -4.91 -15.32
N ALA A 42 3.15 -3.61 -15.06
CA ALA A 42 2.94 -2.63 -16.13
C ALA A 42 4.16 -2.54 -17.06
N GLU A 43 5.36 -2.46 -16.50
CA GLU A 43 6.63 -2.40 -17.24
C GLU A 43 6.87 -3.68 -18.07
N GLU A 44 6.65 -4.86 -17.51
CA GLU A 44 6.75 -6.16 -18.19
C GLU A 44 5.79 -6.28 -19.38
N ASN A 45 4.74 -5.47 -19.42
CA ASN A 45 3.78 -5.40 -20.53
C ASN A 45 4.00 -4.16 -21.42
N ASP A 46 5.20 -3.57 -21.41
CA ASP A 46 5.59 -2.39 -22.19
C ASP A 46 4.68 -1.16 -21.97
N ARG A 47 4.09 -1.04 -20.77
CA ARG A 47 3.21 0.08 -20.40
C ARG A 47 3.86 0.99 -19.36
N LYS A 48 3.64 2.30 -19.52
CA LYS A 48 3.99 3.33 -18.52
C LYS A 48 2.83 3.70 -17.58
N THR A 49 1.67 3.10 -17.80
CA THR A 49 0.47 3.34 -17.01
C THR A 49 0.13 2.08 -16.23
N VAL A 50 0.21 2.19 -14.90
CA VAL A 50 -0.31 1.18 -13.97
C VAL A 50 -1.84 1.19 -14.05
N GLN A 51 -2.43 0.01 -14.18
CA GLN A 51 -3.87 -0.20 -14.33
C GLN A 51 -4.38 -1.14 -13.25
N ALA A 52 -5.70 -1.21 -13.07
CA ALA A 52 -6.32 -2.08 -12.06
C ALA A 52 -5.94 -3.57 -12.20
N ARG A 53 -5.61 -4.03 -13.42
CA ARG A 53 -5.12 -5.41 -13.68
C ARG A 53 -3.69 -5.67 -13.21
N ASP A 54 -2.95 -4.60 -12.92
CA ASP A 54 -1.58 -4.71 -12.43
C ASP A 54 -1.55 -4.78 -10.89
N LEU A 55 -2.63 -4.41 -10.21
CA LEU A 55 -2.75 -4.53 -8.75
C LEU A 55 -2.81 -6.00 -8.33
#